data_AF-A0A7Y4INU2-F1
#
_entry.id   AF-A0A7Y4INU2-F1
#
_cell.length_a   1.000
_cell.length_b   1.000
_cell.length_c   1.000
_cell.angle_alpha   90.00
_cell.angle_beta   90.00
_cell.angle_gamma   90.00
#
_symmetry.space_group_name_H-M   'P 1'
#
loop_
_entity.id
_entity.type
_entity.pdbx_description
1 polymer ?
#
loop_
_entity_poly.entity_id
_entity_poly.type
_entity_poly.pdbx_seq_one_letter_code
_entity_poly.pdbx_strand_id
1 'polypeptide(L)'
;MKMFVRTALMMSAALLLGGCEVASEIGKPCRLVRKATPEESAANNNSPTMPILEREIAKQQDFISFGSVNCEDLICVRDQDYPRALNEDGSVNENAPAMGYCSKPCVEGASSCDVTDTDDVNPDLPGRMSCRPMLLDQDTLDALRSADEAFYRRTFGENNSPFFCAGALIPD
;
A
#
# COMPACT_ATOMS: atom_id res chain seq x y z
N MET A 1 -64.84 23.12 24.01
CA MET A 1 -64.27 22.22 22.99
C MET A 1 -62.90 21.75 23.46
N LYS A 2 -62.69 20.43 23.47
CA LYS A 2 -61.42 19.78 23.78
C LYS A 2 -60.44 20.02 22.62
N MET A 3 -59.21 20.46 22.90
CA MET A 3 -58.06 20.22 22.03
C MET A 3 -57.05 19.40 22.82
N PHE A 4 -57.06 18.09 22.54
CA PHE A 4 -55.86 17.28 22.57
C PHE A 4 -54.89 17.84 21.52
N VAL A 5 -53.58 17.76 21.73
CA VAL A 5 -52.60 17.30 20.74
C VAL A 5 -51.18 17.29 21.34
N ARG A 6 -50.73 16.05 21.58
CA ARG A 6 -49.41 15.47 21.28
C ARG A 6 -48.18 16.05 22.00
N THR A 7 -47.88 15.40 23.11
CA THR A 7 -46.52 15.10 23.59
C THR A 7 -45.71 14.48 22.45
N ALA A 8 -44.74 15.22 21.90
CA ALA A 8 -43.75 14.68 20.98
C ALA A 8 -42.60 14.06 21.79
N LEU A 9 -42.47 12.74 21.70
CA LEU A 9 -41.35 11.97 22.24
C LEU A 9 -40.03 12.50 21.66
N MET A 10 -39.11 12.93 22.52
CA MET A 10 -37.69 12.92 22.20
C MET A 10 -37.19 11.47 22.19
N MET A 11 -37.10 10.87 21.01
CA MET A 11 -36.26 9.69 20.79
C MET A 11 -34.94 10.19 20.20
N SER A 12 -34.01 10.53 21.09
CA SER A 12 -32.59 10.65 20.74
C SER A 12 -32.09 9.23 20.44
N ALA A 13 -32.16 8.84 19.16
CA ALA A 13 -31.47 7.67 18.67
C ALA A 13 -29.97 7.90 18.84
N ALA A 14 -29.38 7.18 19.79
CA ALA A 14 -27.95 7.03 19.90
C ALA A 14 -27.42 6.51 18.56
N LEU A 15 -26.73 7.37 17.82
CA LEU A 15 -25.83 6.99 16.75
C LEU A 15 -24.70 6.19 17.38
N LEU A 16 -24.93 4.88 17.55
CA LEU A 16 -23.89 3.92 17.82
C LEU A 16 -22.90 4.02 16.66
N LEU A 17 -21.73 4.57 16.96
CA LEU A 17 -20.51 4.57 16.16
C LEU A 17 -19.99 3.13 15.99
N GLY A 18 -20.81 2.26 15.40
CA GLY A 18 -20.33 1.05 14.75
C GLY A 18 -19.77 1.46 13.40
N GLY A 19 -18.64 2.16 13.40
CA GLY A 19 -17.80 2.21 12.20
C GLY A 19 -17.46 0.76 11.87
N CYS A 20 -17.79 0.29 10.67
CA CYS A 20 -17.32 -1.01 10.21
C CYS A 20 -15.81 -1.07 10.46
N GLU A 21 -15.34 -2.08 11.19
CA GLU A 21 -13.95 -2.50 11.09
C GLU A 21 -13.75 -2.86 9.63
N VAL A 22 -13.21 -1.93 8.85
CA VAL A 22 -12.71 -2.24 7.53
C VAL A 22 -11.53 -3.16 7.82
N ALA A 23 -11.71 -4.46 7.57
CA ALA A 23 -10.64 -5.43 7.68
C ALA A 23 -9.43 -4.84 6.97
N SER A 24 -8.32 -4.70 7.68
CA SER A 24 -7.17 -3.99 7.12
C SER A 24 -6.62 -4.82 5.97
N GLU A 25 -6.58 -4.25 4.76
CA GLU A 25 -6.00 -4.91 3.58
C GLU A 25 -4.47 -5.07 3.68
N ILE A 26 -3.85 -4.64 4.78
CA ILE A 26 -2.41 -4.77 5.02
C ILE A 26 -2.00 -6.24 4.90
N GLY A 27 -0.96 -6.50 4.11
CA GLY A 27 -0.41 -7.84 3.90
C GLY A 27 -1.01 -8.60 2.73
N LYS A 28 -2.16 -8.17 2.19
CA LYS A 28 -2.77 -8.84 1.04
C LYS A 28 -1.95 -8.63 -0.24
N PRO A 29 -1.92 -9.61 -1.15
CA PRO A 29 -1.06 -9.58 -2.33
C PRO A 29 -1.49 -8.49 -3.29
N CYS A 30 -0.50 -7.81 -3.86
CA CYS A 30 -0.72 -6.73 -4.83
C CYS A 30 0.30 -6.79 -5.94
N ARG A 31 -0.09 -6.30 -7.12
CA ARG A 31 0.81 -6.17 -8.26
C ARG A 31 1.59 -4.86 -8.17
N LEU A 32 2.91 -4.94 -8.32
CA LEU A 32 3.76 -3.76 -8.43
C LEU A 32 3.56 -3.10 -9.79
N VAL A 33 3.39 -1.78 -9.78
CA VAL A 33 3.20 -0.99 -10.98
C VAL A 33 4.09 0.24 -10.97
N ARG A 34 4.38 0.74 -12.17
CA ARG A 34 4.99 2.04 -12.38
C ARG A 34 4.10 2.88 -13.28
N LYS A 35 4.37 4.17 -13.30
CA LYS A 35 3.76 5.08 -14.27
C LYS A 35 4.08 4.61 -15.70
N ALA A 36 3.05 4.56 -16.54
CA ALA A 36 3.22 4.30 -17.96
C ALA A 36 3.91 5.50 -18.64
N THR A 37 4.82 5.23 -19.57
CA THR A 37 5.24 6.25 -20.54
C THR A 37 4.06 6.63 -21.46
N PRO A 38 4.07 7.81 -22.10
CA PRO A 38 3.00 8.19 -23.03
C PRO A 38 2.77 7.15 -24.13
N GLU A 39 3.83 6.54 -24.65
CA GLU A 39 3.78 5.51 -25.68
C GLU A 39 3.16 4.22 -25.15
N GLU A 40 3.57 3.76 -23.97
CA GLU A 40 3.00 2.58 -23.32
C GLU A 40 1.53 2.78 -22.98
N SER A 41 1.16 3.97 -22.49
CA SER A 41 -0.23 4.30 -22.17
C SER A 41 -1.10 4.24 -23.42
N ALA A 42 -0.66 4.87 -24.51
CA ALA A 42 -1.36 4.83 -25.79
C ALA A 42 -1.50 3.40 -26.34
N ALA A 43 -0.48 2.56 -26.19
CA ALA A 43 -0.51 1.16 -26.61
C ALA A 43 -1.40 0.27 -25.73
N ASN A 44 -1.63 0.65 -24.47
CA ASN A 44 -2.38 -0.14 -23.48
C ASN A 44 -3.72 0.52 -23.11
N ASN A 45 -4.52 0.92 -24.10
CA ASN A 45 -5.86 1.48 -23.91
C ASN A 45 -5.91 2.67 -22.94
N ASN A 46 -4.90 3.54 -22.98
CA ASN A 46 -4.72 4.67 -22.07
C ASN A 46 -4.58 4.27 -20.58
N SER A 47 -4.02 3.09 -20.32
CA SER A 47 -3.66 2.71 -18.94
C SER A 47 -2.63 3.69 -18.38
N PRO A 48 -2.85 4.28 -17.19
CA PRO A 48 -1.88 5.18 -16.56
C PRO A 48 -0.70 4.44 -15.93
N THR A 49 -0.81 3.12 -15.78
CA THR A 49 0.18 2.27 -15.11
C THR A 49 0.58 1.08 -15.96
N MET A 50 1.82 0.65 -15.78
CA MET A 50 2.40 -0.56 -16.35
C MET A 50 2.84 -1.50 -15.23
N PRO A 51 2.68 -2.82 -15.39
CA PRO A 51 3.22 -3.77 -14.43
C PRO A 51 4.75 -3.70 -14.43
N ILE A 52 5.34 -3.78 -13.26
CA ILE A 52 6.77 -4.05 -13.11
C ILE A 52 6.96 -5.56 -13.24
N LEU A 53 7.97 -5.99 -13.98
CA LEU A 53 8.29 -7.40 -14.19
C LEU A 53 9.39 -7.86 -13.22
N GLU A 54 9.46 -9.16 -12.95
CA GLU A 54 10.48 -9.75 -12.07
C GLU A 54 11.92 -9.43 -12.52
N ARG A 55 12.16 -9.29 -13.84
CA ARG A 55 13.46 -8.87 -14.39
C ARG A 55 13.87 -7.44 -14.05
N GLU A 56 12.91 -6.57 -13.72
CA GLU A 56 13.15 -5.17 -13.38
C GLU A 56 13.53 -4.99 -11.90
N ILE A 57 13.44 -6.06 -11.10
CA ILE A 57 13.76 -6.05 -9.67
C ILE A 57 15.12 -6.72 -9.45
N ALA A 58 16.07 -5.95 -8.92
CA ALA A 58 17.36 -6.48 -8.54
C ALA A 58 17.22 -7.46 -7.36
N LYS A 59 18.21 -8.33 -7.17
CA LYS A 59 18.23 -9.21 -6.00
C LYS A 59 18.36 -8.37 -4.72
N GLN A 60 17.67 -8.79 -3.66
CA GLN A 60 17.67 -8.13 -2.35
C GLN A 60 17.26 -6.65 -2.39
N GLN A 61 16.37 -6.28 -3.32
CA GLN A 61 15.88 -4.93 -3.46
C GLN A 61 14.47 -4.81 -2.90
N ASP A 62 14.29 -3.89 -1.95
CA ASP A 62 12.98 -3.42 -1.52
C ASP A 62 12.35 -2.54 -2.63
N PHE A 63 11.05 -2.68 -2.86
CA PHE A 63 10.31 -1.94 -3.87
C PHE A 63 9.03 -1.34 -3.29
N ILE A 64 8.72 -0.11 -3.68
CA ILE A 64 7.50 0.60 -3.31
C ILE A 64 6.79 1.10 -4.58
N SER A 65 5.51 0.76 -4.71
CA SER A 65 4.67 1.04 -5.86
C SER A 65 3.45 1.86 -5.43
N PHE A 66 3.43 3.13 -5.83
CA PHE A 66 2.27 4.00 -5.68
C PHE A 66 1.26 3.74 -6.81
N GLY A 67 -0.02 3.55 -6.48
CA GLY A 67 -1.08 3.37 -7.47
C GLY A 67 -1.38 1.92 -7.87
N SER A 68 -1.01 0.94 -7.04
CA SER A 68 -1.48 -0.43 -7.24
C SER A 68 -2.99 -0.50 -7.00
N VAL A 69 -3.73 -0.99 -7.99
CA VAL A 69 -5.20 -1.10 -7.94
C VAL A 69 -5.68 -2.18 -6.98
N ASN A 70 -4.78 -3.04 -6.51
CA ASN A 70 -5.11 -4.13 -5.59
C ASN A 70 -5.25 -3.68 -4.14
N CYS A 71 -4.76 -2.48 -3.82
CA CYS A 71 -4.60 -2.02 -2.44
C CYS A 71 -5.59 -0.94 -2.01
N GLU A 72 -6.62 -0.62 -2.80
CA GLU A 72 -7.55 0.49 -2.55
C GLU A 72 -6.80 1.80 -2.19
N ASP A 73 -6.85 2.22 -0.93
CA ASP A 73 -6.19 3.42 -0.38
C ASP A 73 -4.76 3.16 0.15
N LEU A 74 -4.31 1.91 0.12
CA LEU A 74 -2.97 1.47 0.52
C LEU A 74 -1.99 1.48 -0.66
N ILE A 75 -0.70 1.33 -0.35
CA ILE A 75 0.36 1.21 -1.34
C ILE A 75 0.82 -0.23 -1.47
N CYS A 76 1.46 -0.58 -2.59
CA CYS A 76 2.03 -1.91 -2.76
C CYS A 76 3.53 -1.90 -2.46
N VAL A 77 3.94 -2.71 -1.49
CA VAL A 77 5.34 -2.85 -1.06
C VAL A 77 5.81 -4.26 -1.33
N ARG A 78 7.07 -4.41 -1.69
CA ARG A 78 7.76 -5.68 -1.76
C ARG A 78 9.09 -5.53 -1.02
N ASP A 79 9.29 -6.31 0.02
CA ASP A 79 10.63 -6.42 0.63
C ASP A 79 11.49 -7.46 -0.09
N GLN A 80 12.79 -7.42 0.17
CA GLN A 80 13.80 -8.31 -0.38
C GLN A 80 13.52 -9.81 -0.24
N ASP A 81 12.75 -10.21 0.78
CA ASP A 81 12.46 -11.61 1.10
C ASP A 81 11.14 -12.07 0.48
N TYR A 82 10.43 -11.18 -0.23
CA TYR A 82 9.20 -11.55 -0.90
C TYR A 82 9.44 -12.59 -2.02
N PRO A 83 8.67 -13.69 -2.07
CA PRO A 83 8.87 -14.75 -3.04
C PRO A 83 8.83 -14.26 -4.50
N ARG A 84 9.81 -14.67 -5.30
CA ARG A 84 9.85 -14.36 -6.74
C ARG A 84 8.96 -15.35 -7.49
N ALA A 85 8.31 -14.90 -8.56
CA ALA A 85 7.60 -15.82 -9.45
C ALA A 85 8.58 -16.79 -10.14
N LEU A 86 8.24 -18.08 -10.17
CA LEU A 86 9.07 -19.13 -10.75
C LEU A 86 8.37 -19.79 -11.96
N ASN A 87 9.17 -20.30 -12.88
CA ASN A 87 8.74 -21.21 -13.95
C ASN A 87 8.57 -22.63 -13.37
N GLU A 88 8.00 -23.54 -14.18
CA GLU A 88 7.83 -24.96 -13.80
C GLU A 88 9.17 -25.66 -13.47
N ASP A 89 10.27 -25.19 -14.03
CA ASP A 89 11.63 -25.72 -13.80
C ASP A 89 12.32 -25.13 -12.55
N GLY A 90 11.63 -24.25 -11.80
CA GLY A 90 12.15 -23.57 -10.61
C GLY A 90 13.05 -22.36 -10.88
N SER A 91 13.29 -22.00 -12.15
CA SER A 91 13.96 -20.75 -12.49
C SER A 91 13.05 -19.54 -12.30
N VAL A 92 13.60 -18.34 -12.11
CA VAL A 92 12.77 -17.12 -11.99
C VAL A 92 12.06 -16.84 -13.32
N ASN A 93 10.75 -16.63 -13.27
CA ASN A 93 9.98 -16.17 -14.41
C ASN A 93 10.17 -14.66 -14.59
N GLU A 94 11.22 -14.28 -15.32
CA GLU A 94 11.61 -12.89 -15.58
C GLU A 94 10.51 -12.02 -16.21
N ASN A 95 9.56 -12.63 -16.94
CA ASN A 95 8.47 -11.94 -17.61
C ASN A 95 7.17 -11.93 -16.79
N ALA A 96 7.14 -12.58 -15.63
CA ALA A 96 6.00 -12.49 -14.74
C ALA A 96 5.89 -11.09 -14.13
N PRO A 97 4.66 -10.58 -13.92
CA PRO A 97 4.45 -9.39 -13.10
C PRO A 97 5.01 -9.61 -11.70
N ALA A 98 5.80 -8.65 -11.24
CA ALA A 98 6.30 -8.64 -9.89
C ALA A 98 5.16 -8.35 -8.91
N MET A 99 5.10 -9.16 -7.86
CA MET A 99 4.11 -9.06 -6.80
C MET A 99 4.76 -8.51 -5.52
N GLY A 100 3.91 -7.99 -4.65
CA GLY A 100 4.21 -7.55 -3.29
C GLY A 100 2.96 -7.69 -2.42
N TYR A 101 2.87 -6.90 -1.36
CA TYR A 101 1.73 -6.84 -0.45
C TYR A 101 1.32 -5.40 -0.12
N CYS A 102 0.05 -5.22 0.22
CA CYS A 102 -0.48 -3.92 0.58
C CYS A 102 0.09 -3.44 1.92
N SER A 103 0.43 -2.17 1.98
CA SER A 103 1.12 -1.52 3.08
C SER A 103 0.59 -0.11 3.29
N LYS A 104 0.78 0.42 4.49
CA LYS A 104 0.40 1.77 4.86
C LYS A 104 1.58 2.55 5.45
N PRO A 105 1.52 3.89 5.38
CA PRO A 105 2.39 4.74 6.18
C PRO A 105 2.31 4.39 7.67
N CYS A 106 3.44 4.45 8.36
CA CYS A 106 3.52 4.17 9.78
C CYS A 106 4.42 5.18 10.48
N VAL A 107 4.32 5.23 11.80
CA VAL A 107 5.22 6.02 12.65
C VAL A 107 6.23 5.08 13.26
N GLU A 108 7.51 5.41 13.12
CA GLU A 108 8.59 4.62 13.72
C GLU A 108 8.36 4.47 15.24
N GLY A 109 8.50 3.24 15.74
CA GLY A 109 8.24 2.91 17.15
C GLY A 109 6.77 2.68 17.52
N ALA A 110 5.81 2.85 16.60
CA ALA A 110 4.41 2.49 16.81
C ALA A 110 4.09 1.06 16.30
N SER A 111 3.24 0.33 17.01
CA SER A 111 2.71 -0.98 16.60
C SER A 111 1.53 -0.84 15.64
N SER A 112 1.70 -0.11 14.53
CA SER A 112 0.61 0.15 13.59
C SER A 112 0.56 -0.84 12.42
N CYS A 113 1.47 -1.80 12.35
CA CYS A 113 1.67 -2.67 11.18
C CYS A 113 1.10 -4.09 11.35
N ASP A 114 0.18 -4.28 12.29
CA ASP A 114 -0.46 -5.56 12.51
C ASP A 114 -1.30 -5.98 11.29
N VAL A 115 -1.09 -7.22 10.84
CA VAL A 115 -1.91 -7.86 9.81
C VAL A 115 -3.10 -8.53 10.51
N THR A 116 -4.28 -7.93 10.38
CA THR A 116 -5.49 -8.40 11.08
C THR A 116 -6.30 -9.42 10.28
N ASP A 117 -6.19 -9.38 8.95
CA ASP A 117 -6.83 -10.32 8.02
C ASP A 117 -5.72 -11.15 7.34
N THR A 118 -5.72 -12.46 7.57
CA THR A 118 -4.64 -13.37 7.15
C THR A 118 -5.06 -14.37 6.07
N ASP A 119 -6.31 -14.34 5.61
CA ASP A 119 -6.87 -15.42 4.78
C ASP A 119 -6.11 -15.60 3.45
N ASP A 120 -5.64 -14.49 2.87
CA ASP A 120 -4.91 -14.45 1.60
C ASP A 120 -3.49 -13.86 1.73
N VAL A 121 -2.94 -13.83 2.95
CA VAL A 121 -1.63 -13.23 3.22
C VAL A 121 -0.52 -14.28 3.17
N ASN A 122 0.67 -13.87 2.71
CA ASN A 122 1.86 -14.72 2.84
C ASN A 122 2.06 -15.09 4.33
N PRO A 123 2.11 -16.39 4.69
CA PRO A 123 2.09 -16.84 6.08
C PRO A 123 3.25 -16.32 6.93
N ASP A 124 4.39 -16.01 6.31
CA ASP A 124 5.57 -15.50 7.02
C ASP A 124 5.50 -13.99 7.27
N LEU A 125 4.59 -13.28 6.60
CA LEU A 125 4.51 -11.82 6.62
C LEU A 125 4.00 -11.24 7.95
N PRO A 126 2.90 -11.74 8.57
CA PRO A 126 2.41 -11.20 9.83
C PRO A 126 3.45 -11.21 10.96
N GLY A 127 4.27 -12.26 11.04
CA GLY A 127 5.27 -12.43 12.09
C GLY A 127 6.51 -11.53 11.95
N ARG A 128 6.69 -10.88 10.79
CA ARG A 128 7.85 -10.02 10.50
C ARG A 128 7.48 -8.57 10.19
N MET A 129 6.20 -8.23 10.09
CA MET A 129 5.82 -6.87 9.69
C MET A 129 6.27 -5.83 10.72
N SER A 130 6.94 -4.78 10.25
CA SER A 130 7.48 -3.70 11.07
C SER A 130 7.39 -2.37 10.35
N CYS A 131 7.47 -1.27 11.10
CA CYS A 131 7.55 0.06 10.50
C CYS A 131 8.99 0.36 10.08
N ARG A 132 9.25 0.50 8.78
CA ARG A 132 10.60 0.63 8.21
C ARG A 132 10.72 1.77 7.22
N PRO A 133 11.91 2.38 7.09
CA PRO A 133 12.16 3.38 6.05
C PRO A 133 12.16 2.68 4.69
N MET A 134 11.28 3.13 3.80
CA MET A 134 11.12 2.58 2.43
C MET A 134 11.26 3.66 1.35
N LEU A 135 11.31 4.93 1.76
CA LEU A 135 11.57 6.07 0.88
C LEU A 135 12.82 6.83 1.34
N LEU A 136 13.14 7.88 0.58
CA LEU A 136 14.10 8.90 0.97
C LEU A 136 13.78 9.45 2.36
N ASP A 137 14.81 9.90 3.07
CA ASP A 137 14.64 10.52 4.38
C ASP A 137 13.73 11.75 4.36
N GLN A 138 13.20 12.11 5.53
CA GLN A 138 12.25 13.20 5.69
C GLN A 138 12.80 14.53 5.18
N ASP A 139 14.06 14.83 5.47
CA ASP A 139 14.72 16.08 5.06
C ASP A 139 14.79 16.19 3.52
N THR A 140 15.09 15.08 2.84
CA THR A 140 15.13 15.02 1.38
C THR A 140 13.74 15.15 0.78
N LEU A 141 12.73 14.49 1.36
CA LEU A 141 11.34 14.63 0.91
C LEU A 141 10.86 16.09 1.07
N ASP A 142 11.17 16.73 2.19
CA ASP A 142 10.81 18.12 2.46
C ASP A 142 11.54 19.10 1.54
N ALA A 143 12.81 18.84 1.24
CA ALA A 143 13.58 19.61 0.26
C ALA A 143 12.98 19.50 -1.15
N LEU A 144 12.63 18.28 -1.60
CA LEU A 144 12.00 18.05 -2.90
C LEU A 144 10.64 18.75 -3.00
N ARG A 145 9.82 18.66 -1.95
CA ARG A 145 8.51 19.32 -1.88
C ARG A 145 8.62 20.83 -1.93
N SER A 146 9.61 21.40 -1.22
CA SER A 146 9.84 22.84 -1.19
C SER A 146 10.41 23.38 -2.50
N ALA A 147 11.17 22.57 -3.24
CA ALA A 147 11.75 22.94 -4.51
C ALA A 147 10.74 22.93 -5.67
N ASP A 148 9.91 21.89 -5.76
CA ASP A 148 8.85 21.78 -6.77
C ASP A 148 7.69 20.91 -6.24
N GLU A 149 6.70 21.57 -5.63
CA GLU A 149 5.52 20.92 -5.08
C GLU A 149 4.74 20.13 -6.14
N ALA A 150 4.70 20.62 -7.38
CA ALA A 150 3.98 19.96 -8.44
C ALA A 150 4.69 18.67 -8.88
N PHE A 151 6.02 18.68 -8.96
CA PHE A 151 6.80 17.45 -9.18
C PHE A 151 6.67 16.47 -8.02
N TYR A 152 6.72 16.95 -6.79
CA TYR A 152 6.56 16.13 -5.59
C TYR A 152 5.21 15.39 -5.62
N ARG A 153 4.09 16.13 -5.77
CA ARG A 153 2.74 15.53 -5.83
C ARG A 153 2.58 14.56 -7.00
N ARG A 154 3.21 14.83 -8.15
CA ARG A 154 3.18 13.90 -9.30
C ARG A 154 3.99 12.62 -9.09
N THR A 155 4.94 12.61 -8.15
CA THR A 155 5.89 11.52 -7.94
C THR A 155 5.53 10.69 -6.71
N PHE A 156 5.25 11.35 -5.59
CA PHE A 156 4.97 10.74 -4.30
C PHE A 156 3.51 10.89 -3.86
N GLY A 157 2.68 11.60 -4.64
CA GLY A 157 1.29 11.88 -4.28
C GLY A 157 1.19 12.80 -3.06
N GLU A 158 0.23 12.52 -2.20
CA GLU A 158 0.07 13.19 -0.89
C GLU A 158 0.87 12.49 0.22
N ASN A 159 1.70 11.50 -0.13
CA ASN A 159 2.49 10.79 0.87
C ASN A 159 3.61 11.68 1.41
N ASN A 160 3.72 11.73 2.74
CA ASN A 160 4.75 12.48 3.45
C ASN A 160 5.52 11.62 4.45
N SER A 161 5.23 10.31 4.53
CA SER A 161 5.95 9.41 5.41
C SER A 161 7.11 8.76 4.67
N PRO A 162 8.33 8.78 5.22
CA PRO A 162 9.43 7.96 4.73
C PRO A 162 9.30 6.50 5.20
N PHE A 163 8.44 6.25 6.19
CA PHE A 163 8.23 4.94 6.81
C PHE A 163 6.93 4.26 6.39
N PHE A 164 7.02 2.96 6.14
CA PHE A 164 5.90 2.11 5.75
C PHE A 164 5.97 0.74 6.43
N CYS A 165 4.83 0.07 6.50
CA CYS A 165 4.78 -1.30 7.00
C CYS A 165 5.43 -2.26 5.99
N ALA A 166 6.55 -2.84 6.37
CA ALA A 166 7.28 -3.80 5.56
C ALA A 166 7.81 -4.93 6.44
N GLY A 167 7.98 -6.12 5.86
CA GLY A 167 8.61 -7.23 6.56
C GLY A 167 10.01 -6.83 7.04
N ALA A 168 10.39 -7.16 8.27
CA ALA A 168 11.66 -6.80 8.87
C ALA A 168 12.83 -7.38 8.06
N LEU A 169 13.94 -6.63 7.98
CA LEU A 169 15.20 -7.22 7.49
C LEU A 169 15.60 -8.31 8.47
N ILE A 170 15.71 -9.53 7.98
CA ILE A 170 16.42 -10.57 8.72
C ILE A 170 17.90 -10.21 8.61
N PRO A 171 18.62 -9.95 9.72
CA PRO A 171 20.05 -9.74 9.67
C PRO A 171 20.72 -10.99 9.10
N ASP A 172 21.60 -10.83 8.11
CA ASP A 172 22.44 -11.91 7.56
C ASP A 172 23.31 -12.59 8.65
#